data_AF-A0A8I0L2H8-F1
#
_entry.id   AF-A0A8I0L2H8-F1
#
_cell.length_a   1.000
_cell.length_b   1.000
_cell.length_c   1.000
_cell.angle_alpha   90.00
_cell.angle_beta   90.00
_cell.angle_gamma   90.00
#
_symmetry.space_group_name_H-M   'P 1'
#
loop_
_entity.id
_entity.type
_entity.pdbx_description
1 polymer ?
#
loop_
_entity_poly.entity_id
_entity_poly.type
_entity_poly.pdbx_seq_one_letter_code
_entity_poly.pdbx_strand_id
1 'polypeptide(L)'
;TADAAGICIRTGNACILRGGSLAYHSCAMIAELLADALEAKGFPREAVSMIESTDREATGELMKLRGIVDVLIPRGGAGLIQ
;
A
#
# COMPACT_ATOMS: atom_id res chain seq x y z
N THR A 1 -2.78 7.16 0.43
CA THR A 1 -2.27 6.20 1.42
C THR A 1 -3.32 5.93 2.48
N ALA A 2 -3.64 6.90 3.35
CA ALA A 2 -4.63 6.74 4.41
C ALA A 2 -6.00 6.24 3.91
N ASP A 3 -6.62 6.92 2.94
CA ASP A 3 -7.97 6.56 2.45
C ASP A 3 -8.03 5.15 1.87
N ALA A 4 -7.04 4.80 1.05
CA ALA A 4 -6.94 3.47 0.44
C ALA A 4 -6.80 2.38 1.52
N ALA A 5 -5.90 2.57 2.48
CA ALA A 5 -5.71 1.64 3.58
C ALA A 5 -6.99 1.51 4.43
N GLY A 6 -7.66 2.61 4.76
CA GLY A 6 -8.89 2.62 5.54
C GLY A 6 -10.02 1.82 4.87
N ILE A 7 -10.19 1.95 3.54
CA ILE A 7 -11.16 1.16 2.78
C ILE A 7 -10.79 -0.32 2.79
N CYS A 8 -9.52 -0.66 2.56
CA CYS A 8 -9.05 -2.06 2.58
C CYS A 8 -9.31 -2.70 3.96
N ILE A 9 -8.90 -2.04 5.04
CA ILE A 9 -9.15 -2.50 6.41
C ILE A 9 -10.65 -2.71 6.65
N ARG A 10 -11.48 -1.71 6.30
CA ARG A 10 -12.93 -1.77 6.55
C ARG A 10 -13.62 -2.91 5.80
N THR A 11 -13.06 -3.32 4.66
CA THR A 11 -13.60 -4.37 3.80
C THR A 11 -12.92 -5.73 4.04
N GLY A 12 -12.03 -5.84 5.03
CA GLY A 12 -11.36 -7.09 5.39
C GLY A 12 -10.22 -7.48 4.43
N ASN A 13 -9.70 -6.53 3.65
CA ASN A 13 -8.62 -6.76 2.70
C ASN A 13 -7.29 -6.29 3.29
N ALA A 14 -6.23 -7.10 3.12
CA ALA A 14 -4.86 -6.62 3.27
C ALA A 14 -4.52 -5.66 2.12
N CYS A 15 -3.64 -4.68 2.37
CA CYS A 15 -3.17 -3.78 1.32
C CYS A 15 -1.68 -3.54 1.36
N ILE A 16 -1.09 -3.50 0.15
CA ILE A 16 0.28 -3.09 -0.11
C ILE A 16 0.22 -1.68 -0.72
N LEU A 17 0.83 -0.71 -0.06
CA LEU A 17 0.79 0.69 -0.43
C LEU A 17 2.08 1.09 -1.14
N ARG A 18 1.97 1.93 -2.17
CA ARG A 18 3.11 2.62 -2.78
C ARG A 18 2.83 4.11 -2.83
N GLY A 19 3.53 4.87 -1.99
CA GLY A 19 3.46 6.33 -2.00
C GLY A 19 4.21 6.92 -3.20
N GLY A 20 3.80 8.11 -3.64
CA GLY A 20 4.60 8.88 -4.59
C GLY A 20 5.92 9.33 -3.94
N SER A 21 6.98 9.48 -4.73
CA SER A 21 8.32 9.83 -4.23
C SER A 21 8.35 11.13 -3.41
N LEU A 22 7.61 12.16 -3.85
CA LEU A 22 7.51 13.45 -3.14
C LEU A 22 6.84 13.36 -1.77
N ALA A 23 6.02 12.32 -1.55
CA ALA A 23 5.25 12.13 -0.32
C ALA A 23 5.70 10.88 0.45
N TYR A 24 6.88 10.33 0.13
CA TYR A 24 7.36 9.05 0.64
C TYR A 24 7.33 9.01 2.18
N HIS A 25 8.00 9.97 2.83
CA HIS A 25 8.09 10.01 4.30
C HIS A 25 6.73 10.13 4.97
N SER A 26 5.84 10.96 4.44
CA SER A 26 4.48 11.11 4.97
C SER A 26 3.67 9.82 4.79
N CYS A 27 3.78 9.17 3.63
CA CYS A 27 3.09 7.92 3.35
C CYS A 27 3.60 6.78 4.25
N ALA A 28 4.92 6.70 4.45
CA ALA A 28 5.54 5.69 5.30
C ALA A 28 5.06 5.83 6.75
N MET A 29 5.12 7.04 7.31
CA MET A 29 4.64 7.31 8.67
C MET A 29 3.14 6.99 8.83
N ILE A 30 2.31 7.34 7.84
CA ILE A 30 0.88 6.99 7.86
C ILE A 30 0.69 5.46 7.85
N ALA A 31 1.44 4.73 7.02
CA ALA A 31 1.34 3.28 6.95
C ALA A 31 1.78 2.61 8.26
N GLU A 32 2.88 3.07 8.87
CA GLU A 32 3.36 2.59 10.17
C GLU A 32 2.32 2.80 11.27
N LEU A 33 1.77 4.01 11.40
CA LEU A 33 0.75 4.30 12.41
C LEU A 33 -0.52 3.45 12.25
N LEU A 34 -0.91 3.16 11.01
CA LEU A 34 -2.04 2.27 10.73
C LEU A 34 -1.72 0.81 11.07
N ALA A 35 -0.50 0.35 10.77
CA ALA A 35 -0.05 -0.99 11.12
C ALA A 35 0.04 -1.18 12.65
N ASP A 36 0.59 -0.21 13.38
CA ASP A 36 0.60 -0.17 14.85
C ASP A 36 -0.83 -0.25 15.43
N ALA A 37 -1.76 0.52 14.85
CA ALA A 37 -3.15 0.55 15.30
C ALA A 37 -3.86 -0.79 15.07
N LEU A 38 -3.58 -1.48 13.97
CA LEU A 38 -4.11 -2.81 13.68
C LEU A 38 -3.58 -3.85 14.67
N GLU A 39 -2.27 -3.84 14.92
CA GLU A 39 -1.61 -4.73 15.88
C GLU A 39 -2.16 -4.53 17.29
N ALA A 40 -2.35 -3.29 17.73
CA ALA A 40 -2.97 -2.95 19.02
C ALA A 40 -4.43 -3.42 19.15
N LYS A 41 -5.10 -3.77 18.03
CA LYS A 41 -6.45 -4.35 17.99
C LYS A 41 -6.46 -5.85 17.75
N GLY A 42 -5.29 -6.50 17.72
CA GLY A 42 -5.14 -7.95 17.55
C GLY A 42 -5.18 -8.41 16.09
N PHE A 43 -5.03 -7.51 15.13
CA PHE A 43 -4.89 -7.87 13.72
C PHE A 43 -3.41 -7.99 13.33
N PRO A 44 -3.08 -8.74 12.26
CA PRO A 44 -1.72 -8.77 11.74
C PRO A 44 -1.25 -7.38 11.35
N ARG A 45 -0.05 -7.01 11.79
CA ARG A 45 0.60 -5.73 11.46
C ARG A 45 0.74 -5.59 9.95
N GLU A 46 1.06 -6.68 9.28
CA GLU A 46 1.34 -6.80 7.85
C GLU A 46 0.08 -6.64 6.98
N ALA A 47 -1.12 -6.61 7.59
CA ALA A 47 -2.35 -6.32 6.87
C ALA A 47 -2.32 -4.93 6.19
N VAL A 48 -1.48 -4.01 6.69
CA VAL A 48 -1.09 -2.79 5.98
C VAL A 48 0.43 -2.76 5.85
N SER A 49 0.93 -2.84 4.62
CA SER A 49 2.35 -2.74 4.31
C SER A 49 2.61 -1.65 3.27
N MET A 50 3.83 -1.12 3.24
CA MET A 50 4.25 -0.15 2.24
C MET A 50 5.54 -0.63 1.57
N ILE A 51 5.64 -0.37 0.26
CA ILE A 51 6.86 -0.61 -0.50
C ILE A 51 7.87 0.48 -0.14
N GLU A 52 8.97 0.08 0.49
CA GLU A 52 10.10 0.94 0.88
C GLU A 52 11.05 1.24 -0.30
N SER A 53 10.47 1.56 -1.46
CA SER A 53 11.23 1.95 -2.65
C SER A 53 10.47 3.00 -3.44
N THR A 54 11.20 4.03 -3.86
CA THR A 54 10.69 5.05 -4.78
C THR A 54 10.84 4.65 -6.25
N ASP A 55 11.51 3.53 -6.52
CA ASP A 55 11.74 3.03 -7.87
C ASP A 55 10.41 2.62 -8.55
N ARG A 56 10.27 3.00 -9.81
CA ARG A 56 9.14 2.62 -10.67
C ARG A 56 9.11 1.11 -10.94
N GLU A 57 10.26 0.44 -10.94
CA GLU A 57 10.32 -1.01 -11.15
C GLU A 57 9.50 -1.78 -10.11
N ALA A 58 9.45 -1.29 -8.87
CA ALA A 58 8.67 -1.94 -7.81
C ALA A 58 7.17 -2.03 -8.12
N THR A 59 6.61 -1.07 -8.89
CA THR A 59 5.22 -1.20 -9.38
C THR A 59 5.10 -2.23 -10.48
N GLY A 60 6.09 -2.32 -11.37
CA GLY A 60 6.12 -3.36 -12.39
C GLY A 60 6.13 -4.77 -11.78
N GLU A 61 6.89 -4.98 -10.71
CA GLU A 61 6.89 -6.25 -9.99
C GLU A 61 5.56 -6.51 -9.28
N LEU A 62 4.99 -5.52 -8.60
CA LEU A 62 3.66 -5.65 -7.95
C LEU A 62 2.57 -6.06 -8.96
N MET A 63 2.64 -5.53 -10.19
CA MET A 63 1.71 -5.90 -11.28
C MET A 63 1.86 -7.35 -11.76
N LYS A 64 3.02 -7.97 -11.55
CA LYS A 64 3.31 -9.35 -11.95
C LYS A 64 2.95 -10.39 -10.90
N LEU A 65 2.67 -9.99 -9.65
CA LEU A 65 2.37 -10.88 -8.50
C LEU A 65 0.97 -11.54 -8.59
N ARG A 66 0.65 -12.17 -9.71
CA ARG A 66 -0.59 -12.92 -9.92
C ARG A 66 -0.67 -14.10 -8.94
N GLY A 67 -1.84 -14.28 -8.33
CA GLY A 67 -2.07 -15.29 -7.31
C GLY A 67 -1.63 -14.88 -5.90
N ILE A 68 -1.07 -13.67 -5.74
CA ILE A 68 -0.75 -13.05 -4.45
C ILE A 68 -1.47 -11.71 -4.31
N VAL A 69 -1.51 -10.91 -5.37
CA VAL A 69 -2.25 -9.65 -5.45
C VAL A 69 -3.50 -9.84 -6.31
N ASP A 70 -4.68 -9.74 -5.69
CA ASP A 70 -5.97 -9.94 -6.37
C ASP A 70 -6.38 -8.72 -7.21
N VAL A 71 -6.06 -7.51 -6.75
CA VAL A 71 -6.45 -6.26 -7.40
C VAL A 71 -5.39 -5.19 -7.24
N LEU A 72 -5.16 -4.44 -8.32
CA LEU A 72 -4.26 -3.28 -8.33
C LEU A 72 -5.09 -2.03 -8.62
N ILE A 73 -4.98 -1.00 -7.77
CA ILE A 73 -5.71 0.27 -7.90
C ILE A 73 -4.70 1.40 -8.12
N PRO A 74 -4.33 1.69 -9.37
CA PRO A 74 -3.39 2.75 -9.69
C PRO A 74 -4.07 4.12 -9.55
N ARG A 75 -3.44 5.03 -8.80
CA ARG A 75 -3.87 6.43 -8.66
C ARG A 75 -2.72 7.36 -9.00
N GLY A 76 -2.86 8.09 -10.11
CA GLY A 76 -1.84 9.02 -10.60
C GLY A 76 -2.09 9.41 -12.06
N GLY A 77 -1.07 9.99 -12.70
CA GLY A 77 -1.13 10.34 -14.12
C GLY A 77 -1.18 9.12 -15.05
N ALA A 78 -1.52 9.34 -16.32
CA ALA A 78 -1.76 8.28 -17.30
C ALA A 78 -0.58 7.31 -17.51
N GLY A 79 0.66 7.76 -17.29
CA GLY A 79 1.87 6.93 -17.42
C GLY A 79 2.16 6.01 -16.23
N LEU A 80 1.25 5.86 -15.26
CA LEU A 80 1.46 5.02 -14.08
C LEU A 80 1.31 3.51 -14.39
N ILE A 81 0.65 3.16 -15.49
CA ILE A 81 0.25 1.79 -15.85
C ILE A 81 0.74 1.41 -17.26
N GLN A 82 1.72 2.15 -17.81
CA GLN A 82 2.31 1.85 -19.11
C GLN A 82 3.49 0.90 -18.98
#